data_AF-A0A3C0WAU2-F1
#
_entry.id   AF-A0A3C0WAU2-F1
#
_cell.length_a   1.000
_cell.length_b   1.000
_cell.length_c   1.000
_cell.angle_alpha   90.00
_cell.angle_beta   90.00
_cell.angle_gamma   90.00
#
_symmetry.space_group_name_H-M   'P 1'
#
loop_
_entity.id
_entity.type
_entity.pdbx_description
1 polymer ?
#
loop_
_entity_poly.entity_id
_entity_poly.type
_entity_poly.pdbx_seq_one_letter_code
_entity_poly.pdbx_strand_id
1 'polypeptide(L)'
;MKQKDWEGSASPVKLLLFFGILAALCIIGILFPRPTESEVEKRKLTEFPAFSWESFWSGKWFSGIDTWYADTYPLREVLIAGNKAVQSLYGIRSNVIVGGETQGEEIPDIDGNQGELPTLPQEDPEQKNDEPPKDGNVSADGEMISGIYVSDNVGYGLYYFVQQNSDWYAAILNEMNTRLAGKAQLYSLIAPINGGVLLSDSLQKELHISDQRESIRYIYSRMAAEIQGVEVFDALREHVDEYIYFHTDHHWTALG
;
A
#
# COMPACT_ATOMS: atom_id res chain seq x y z
N MET A 1 -53.19 21.76 26.14
CA MET A 1 -52.58 21.83 24.79
C MET A 1 -52.07 20.45 24.46
N LYS A 2 -52.63 19.77 23.44
CA LYS A 2 -52.21 18.41 23.04
C LYS A 2 -50.82 18.48 22.42
N GLN A 3 -49.86 17.75 22.98
CA GLN A 3 -48.60 17.43 22.29
C GLN A 3 -48.98 16.67 21.02
N LYS A 4 -48.69 17.29 19.87
CA LYS A 4 -49.00 16.77 18.54
C LYS A 4 -48.04 15.61 18.27
N ASP A 5 -48.60 14.47 17.86
CA ASP A 5 -47.95 13.17 17.62
C ASP A 5 -46.87 13.20 16.50
N TRP A 6 -45.79 13.95 16.70
CA TRP A 6 -44.70 14.10 15.71
C TRP A 6 -43.83 12.84 15.59
N GLU A 7 -43.78 12.00 16.63
CA GLU A 7 -42.92 10.82 16.68
C GLU A 7 -43.45 9.66 15.82
N GLY A 8 -44.76 9.54 15.64
CA GLY A 8 -45.39 8.44 14.89
C GLY A 8 -45.25 8.54 13.37
N SER A 9 -45.23 9.75 12.81
CA SER A 9 -45.14 9.98 11.35
C SER A 9 -43.70 10.09 10.83
N ALA A 10 -42.72 10.38 11.70
CA ALA A 10 -41.33 10.55 11.31
C ALA A 10 -40.62 9.20 11.00
N SER A 11 -41.04 8.11 11.66
CA SER A 11 -40.48 6.77 11.46
C SER A 11 -40.70 6.20 10.04
N PRO A 12 -41.94 6.17 9.49
CA PRO A 12 -42.17 5.62 8.15
C PRO A 12 -41.52 6.44 7.04
N VAL A 13 -41.43 7.78 7.19
CA VAL A 13 -40.76 8.64 6.21
C VAL A 13 -39.25 8.35 6.16
N LYS A 14 -38.60 8.18 7.31
CA LYS A 14 -37.18 7.78 7.39
C LYS A 14 -36.93 6.41 6.77
N LEU A 15 -37.80 5.44 7.06
CA LEU A 15 -37.76 4.10 6.48
C LEU A 15 -37.91 4.12 4.95
N LEU A 16 -38.90 4.85 4.44
CA LEU A 16 -39.13 5.01 3.00
C LEU A 16 -37.94 5.69 2.31
N LEU A 17 -37.34 6.70 2.94
CA LEU A 17 -36.19 7.39 2.40
C LEU A 17 -34.94 6.48 2.38
N PHE A 18 -34.68 5.74 3.46
CA PHE A 18 -33.57 4.79 3.53
C PHE A 18 -33.70 3.67 2.49
N PHE A 19 -34.85 2.99 2.45
CA PHE A 19 -35.09 1.92 1.47
C PHE A 19 -35.18 2.45 0.04
N GLY A 20 -35.67 3.68 -0.16
CA GLY A 20 -35.68 4.34 -1.45
C GLY A 20 -34.27 4.58 -2.00
N ILE A 21 -33.34 5.02 -1.15
CA ILE A 21 -31.92 5.17 -1.52
C ILE A 21 -31.30 3.81 -1.85
N LEU A 22 -31.55 2.78 -1.03
CA LEU A 22 -31.07 1.42 -1.28
C LEU A 22 -31.60 0.85 -2.61
N ALA A 23 -32.87 1.06 -2.92
CA ALA A 23 -33.47 0.64 -4.18
C ALA A 23 -32.85 1.39 -5.37
N ALA A 24 -32.61 2.69 -5.25
CA ALA A 24 -31.93 3.47 -6.28
C ALA A 24 -30.50 2.97 -6.54
N LEU A 25 -29.71 2.72 -5.49
CA LEU A 25 -28.37 2.14 -5.60
C LEU A 25 -28.41 0.74 -6.23
N CYS A 26 -29.41 -0.08 -5.90
CA CYS A 26 -29.60 -1.38 -6.54
C CYS A 26 -29.87 -1.24 -8.05
N ILE A 27 -30.76 -0.32 -8.44
CA ILE A 27 -31.07 -0.03 -9.85
C ILE A 27 -29.81 0.46 -10.59
N ILE A 28 -29.03 1.35 -9.98
CA ILE A 28 -27.75 1.82 -10.55
C ILE A 28 -26.81 0.64 -10.77
N GLY A 29 -26.62 -0.21 -9.75
CA GLY A 29 -25.72 -1.37 -9.82
C GLY A 29 -26.11 -2.43 -10.86
N ILE A 30 -27.37 -2.44 -11.30
CA ILE A 30 -27.89 -3.35 -12.34
C ILE A 30 -27.86 -2.70 -13.73
N LEU A 31 -28.24 -1.43 -13.86
CA LEU A 31 -28.47 -0.79 -15.16
C LEU A 31 -27.28 -0.01 -15.71
N PHE A 32 -26.36 0.47 -14.85
CA PHE A 32 -25.21 1.25 -15.32
C PHE A 32 -24.05 0.35 -15.73
N PRO A 33 -23.28 0.75 -16.76
CA PRO A 33 -22.08 0.03 -17.16
C PRO A 33 -21.04 0.07 -16.04
N ARG A 34 -20.35 -1.05 -15.86
CA ARG A 34 -19.30 -1.19 -14.85
C ARG A 34 -17.95 -0.75 -15.43
N PRO A 35 -17.14 0.02 -14.69
CA PRO A 35 -15.77 0.32 -15.11
C PRO A 35 -14.93 -0.95 -15.14
N THR A 36 -13.96 -0.99 -16.05
CA THR A 36 -12.98 -2.09 -16.18
C THR A 36 -11.60 -1.69 -15.65
N GLU A 37 -11.34 -0.40 -15.49
CA GLU A 37 -10.06 0.15 -15.04
C GLU A 37 -10.33 1.28 -14.04
N SER A 38 -9.42 1.47 -13.09
CA SER A 38 -9.44 2.59 -12.15
C SER A 38 -8.46 3.67 -12.62
N GLU A 39 -8.96 4.84 -13.00
CA GLU A 39 -8.12 6.00 -13.36
C GLU A 39 -7.31 6.52 -12.15
N VAL A 40 -7.85 6.36 -10.94
CA VAL A 40 -7.24 6.84 -9.69
C VAL A 40 -6.17 5.86 -9.19
N GLU A 41 -6.47 4.55 -9.21
CA GLU A 41 -5.55 3.51 -8.72
C GLU A 41 -4.64 2.97 -9.83
N LYS A 42 -4.75 3.48 -11.07
CA LYS A 42 -4.00 3.06 -12.27
C LYS A 42 -3.87 1.53 -12.44
N ARG A 43 -4.94 0.80 -12.13
CA ARG A 43 -4.98 -0.68 -12.24
C ARG A 43 -6.23 -1.16 -12.96
N LYS A 44 -6.13 -2.37 -13.52
CA LYS A 44 -7.31 -3.13 -13.97
C LYS A 44 -8.14 -3.55 -12.77
N LEU A 45 -9.45 -3.39 -12.88
CA LEU A 45 -10.38 -3.82 -11.84
C LEU A 45 -10.57 -5.33 -11.90
N THR A 46 -10.99 -5.88 -10.77
CA THR A 46 -11.23 -7.32 -10.60
C THR A 46 -12.20 -7.83 -11.66
N GLU A 47 -11.86 -8.95 -12.30
CA GLU A 47 -12.75 -9.62 -13.26
C GLU A 47 -13.76 -10.53 -12.56
N PHE A 48 -14.87 -10.85 -13.22
CA PHE A 48 -15.88 -11.73 -12.64
C PHE A 48 -15.30 -13.15 -12.44
N PRO A 49 -15.42 -13.75 -11.24
CA PRO A 49 -14.73 -14.99 -10.92
C PRO A 49 -15.25 -16.16 -11.77
N ALA A 50 -14.32 -16.95 -12.30
CA ALA A 50 -14.64 -18.18 -13.02
C ALA A 50 -15.29 -19.20 -12.07
N PHE A 51 -16.39 -19.81 -12.52
CA PHE A 51 -17.12 -20.79 -11.74
C PHE A 51 -16.41 -22.14 -11.71
N SER A 52 -16.22 -22.71 -10.52
CA SER A 52 -15.83 -24.11 -10.35
C SER A 52 -16.49 -24.73 -9.13
N TRP A 53 -16.73 -26.05 -9.16
CA TRP A 53 -17.41 -26.73 -8.05
C TRP A 53 -16.55 -26.74 -6.78
N GLU A 54 -15.23 -26.77 -6.93
CA GLU A 54 -14.27 -26.63 -5.82
C GLU A 54 -14.30 -25.23 -5.18
N SER A 55 -14.34 -24.17 -6.00
CA SER A 55 -14.42 -22.78 -5.50
C SER A 55 -15.79 -22.45 -4.89
N PHE A 56 -16.85 -23.10 -5.35
CA PHE A 56 -18.20 -22.99 -4.80
C PHE A 56 -18.26 -23.53 -3.37
N TRP A 57 -17.84 -24.77 -3.14
CA TRP A 57 -17.90 -25.41 -1.82
C TRP A 57 -16.89 -24.83 -0.82
N SER A 58 -15.78 -24.28 -1.30
CA SER A 58 -14.78 -23.60 -0.45
C SER A 58 -15.13 -22.15 -0.12
N GLY A 59 -16.20 -21.58 -0.70
CA GLY A 59 -16.60 -20.19 -0.49
C GLY A 59 -15.78 -19.16 -1.29
N LYS A 60 -14.69 -19.56 -1.94
CA LYS A 60 -13.83 -18.68 -2.76
C LYS A 60 -14.59 -18.03 -3.92
N TRP A 61 -15.56 -18.73 -4.49
CA TRP A 61 -16.37 -18.17 -5.58
C TRP A 61 -17.26 -17.00 -5.09
N PHE A 62 -17.88 -17.13 -3.91
CA PHE A 62 -18.69 -16.08 -3.32
C PHE A 62 -17.83 -14.87 -2.91
N SER A 63 -16.68 -15.11 -2.27
CA SER A 63 -15.73 -14.05 -1.95
C SER A 63 -15.26 -13.32 -3.21
N GLY A 64 -14.99 -14.03 -4.30
CA GLY A 64 -14.66 -13.41 -5.59
C GLY A 64 -15.79 -12.55 -6.16
N ILE A 65 -17.05 -12.94 -5.99
CA ILE A 65 -18.21 -12.14 -6.39
C ILE A 65 -18.29 -10.87 -5.55
N ASP A 66 -18.08 -10.96 -4.24
CA ASP A 66 -18.10 -9.82 -3.34
C ASP A 66 -17.00 -8.81 -3.68
N THR A 67 -15.76 -9.30 -3.88
CA THR A 67 -14.61 -8.47 -4.31
C THR A 67 -14.89 -7.83 -5.66
N TRP A 68 -15.32 -8.61 -6.66
CA TRP A 68 -15.68 -8.08 -7.98
C TRP A 68 -16.77 -7.01 -7.88
N TYR A 69 -17.82 -7.25 -7.09
CA TYR A 69 -18.94 -6.33 -6.95
C TYR A 69 -18.51 -5.02 -6.28
N ALA A 70 -17.70 -5.09 -5.22
CA ALA A 70 -17.17 -3.91 -4.53
C ALA A 70 -16.20 -3.10 -5.40
N ASP A 71 -15.38 -3.78 -6.21
CA ASP A 71 -14.35 -3.17 -7.04
C ASP A 71 -14.93 -2.50 -8.30
N THR A 72 -16.00 -3.09 -8.86
CA THR A 72 -16.60 -2.65 -10.15
C THR A 72 -17.92 -1.91 -9.99
N TYR A 73 -18.33 -1.54 -8.78
CA TYR A 73 -19.61 -0.87 -8.56
C TYR A 73 -19.65 0.50 -9.30
N PRO A 74 -20.71 0.79 -10.09
CA PRO A 74 -20.81 2.07 -10.79
C PRO A 74 -20.77 3.25 -9.81
N LEU A 75 -19.99 4.29 -10.12
CA LEU A 75 -19.80 5.46 -9.25
C LEU A 75 -19.10 5.15 -7.90
N ARG A 76 -18.38 4.03 -7.77
CA ARG A 76 -17.57 3.69 -6.57
C ARG A 76 -16.76 4.89 -6.06
N GLU A 77 -16.00 5.54 -6.95
CA GLU A 77 -15.16 6.68 -6.56
C GLU A 77 -15.96 7.86 -6.01
N VAL A 78 -17.15 8.12 -6.58
CA VAL A 78 -18.06 9.17 -6.08
C VAL A 78 -18.64 8.80 -4.72
N LEU A 79 -18.97 7.51 -4.50
CA LEU A 79 -19.44 7.02 -3.20
C LEU A 79 -18.35 7.07 -2.14
N ILE A 80 -17.11 6.72 -2.49
CA ILE A 80 -15.96 6.83 -1.60
C ILE A 80 -15.69 8.31 -1.26
N ALA A 81 -15.71 9.20 -2.26
CA ALA A 81 -15.57 10.64 -2.06
C ALA A 81 -16.70 11.22 -1.20
N GLY A 82 -17.95 10.80 -1.43
CA GLY A 82 -19.10 11.19 -0.63
C GLY A 82 -19.03 10.69 0.80
N ASN A 83 -18.61 9.44 1.01
CA ASN A 83 -18.33 8.88 2.33
C ASN A 83 -17.21 9.69 3.02
N LYS A 84 -16.11 10.01 2.34
CA LYS A 84 -15.04 10.89 2.88
C LYS A 84 -15.57 12.27 3.24
N ALA A 85 -16.44 12.87 2.43
CA ALA A 85 -17.06 14.17 2.71
C ALA A 85 -18.01 14.12 3.92
N VAL A 86 -18.82 13.07 4.06
CA VAL A 86 -19.62 12.86 5.28
C VAL A 86 -18.72 12.59 6.48
N GLN A 87 -17.62 11.85 6.27
CA GLN A 87 -16.65 11.55 7.31
C GLN A 87 -15.90 12.79 7.83
N SER A 88 -15.60 13.75 6.96
CA SER A 88 -14.99 15.03 7.35
C SER A 88 -15.96 15.93 8.11
N LEU A 89 -17.28 15.78 7.92
CA LEU A 89 -18.30 16.47 8.72
C LEU A 89 -18.41 15.93 10.16
N TYR A 90 -17.91 14.73 10.45
CA TYR A 90 -17.85 14.20 11.82
C TYR A 90 -16.76 14.86 12.69
N GLY A 91 -16.04 15.87 12.19
CA GLY A 91 -15.11 16.71 12.94
C GLY A 91 -13.66 16.61 12.44
N ILE A 92 -12.77 17.33 13.12
CA ILE A 92 -11.31 17.24 12.89
C ILE A 92 -10.87 15.83 13.29
N ARG A 93 -10.67 14.96 12.30
CA ARG A 93 -10.05 13.66 12.54
C ARG A 93 -8.55 13.87 12.57
N SER A 94 -7.93 13.59 13.71
CA SER A 94 -6.48 13.56 13.81
C SER A 94 -5.93 12.41 12.96
N ASN A 95 -6.63 11.26 12.93
CA ASN A 95 -6.09 10.00 12.41
C ASN A 95 -6.91 9.50 11.21
N VAL A 96 -6.26 9.30 10.05
CA VAL A 96 -6.91 8.79 8.82
C VAL A 96 -5.92 7.92 8.04
N ILE A 97 -6.37 6.79 7.48
CA ILE A 97 -5.59 6.01 6.49
C ILE A 97 -6.11 6.36 5.08
N VAL A 98 -5.19 6.67 4.17
CA VAL A 98 -5.47 6.98 2.77
C VAL A 98 -4.69 6.01 1.89
N GLY A 99 -5.39 5.14 1.17
CA GLY A 99 -4.80 4.07 0.35
C GLY A 99 -4.48 2.79 1.16
N GLY A 100 -4.32 1.66 0.47
CA GLY A 100 -3.80 0.40 1.01
C GLY A 100 -4.83 -0.54 1.63
N GLU A 101 -5.16 -1.63 0.92
CA GLU A 101 -5.68 -2.88 1.52
C GLU A 101 -4.63 -4.00 1.52
N THR A 102 -3.37 -3.64 1.31
CA THR A 102 -2.25 -4.58 1.18
C THR A 102 -1.68 -4.89 2.56
N GLN A 103 -1.58 -6.17 2.90
CA GLN A 103 -0.80 -6.65 4.03
C GLN A 103 0.57 -7.07 3.51
N GLY A 104 1.62 -6.73 4.27
CA GLY A 104 2.96 -7.20 3.97
C GLY A 104 3.07 -8.71 4.20
N GLU A 105 3.99 -9.34 3.50
CA GLU A 105 4.34 -10.73 3.73
C GLU A 105 5.04 -10.91 5.09
N GLU A 106 5.00 -12.13 5.63
CA GLU A 106 5.80 -12.47 6.81
C GLU A 106 7.29 -12.47 6.44
N ILE A 107 8.10 -11.81 7.26
CA ILE A 107 9.55 -11.71 7.03
C ILE A 107 10.17 -13.08 7.39
N PRO A 108 10.92 -13.73 6.48
CA PRO A 108 11.57 -15.00 6.77
C PRO A 108 12.61 -14.87 7.89
N ASP A 109 12.77 -15.93 8.68
CA ASP A 109 13.80 -16.02 9.71
C ASP A 109 15.20 -15.97 9.09
N ILE A 110 16.06 -15.09 9.63
CA ILE A 110 17.43 -14.89 9.16
C ILE A 110 18.27 -16.17 9.39
N ASP A 111 18.03 -16.91 10.46
CA ASP A 111 18.77 -18.15 10.76
C ASP A 111 18.17 -19.38 10.04
N GLY A 112 17.05 -19.21 9.34
CA GLY A 112 16.30 -20.26 8.67
C GLY A 112 16.75 -20.55 7.23
N ASN A 113 16.05 -21.49 6.57
CA ASN A 113 16.21 -21.70 5.13
C ASN A 113 15.44 -20.61 4.37
N GLN A 114 16.17 -19.61 3.88
CA GLN A 114 15.63 -18.43 3.21
C GLN A 114 15.37 -18.63 1.70
N GLY A 115 15.53 -19.85 1.17
CA GLY A 115 15.36 -20.15 -0.26
C GLY A 115 16.50 -19.63 -1.15
N GLU A 116 16.45 -20.01 -2.43
CA GLU A 116 17.43 -19.57 -3.44
C GLU A 116 17.12 -18.15 -3.94
N LEU A 117 18.18 -17.36 -4.15
CA LEU A 117 18.05 -16.03 -4.75
C LEU A 117 17.69 -16.13 -6.24
N PRO A 118 16.96 -15.14 -6.80
CA PRO A 118 16.65 -15.10 -8.22
C PRO A 118 17.92 -14.96 -9.06
N THR A 119 17.93 -15.60 -10.22
CA THR A 119 19.00 -15.48 -11.20
C THR A 119 18.78 -14.25 -12.07
N LEU A 120 19.77 -13.37 -12.19
CA LEU A 120 19.67 -12.22 -13.09
C LEU A 120 19.49 -12.66 -14.55
N PRO A 121 18.65 -11.94 -15.33
CA PRO A 121 18.59 -12.12 -16.77
C PRO A 121 19.96 -11.93 -17.41
N GLN A 122 20.28 -12.72 -18.44
CA GLN A 122 21.46 -12.47 -19.26
C GLN A 122 21.26 -11.19 -20.07
N GLU A 123 22.28 -10.33 -20.14
CA GLU A 123 22.24 -9.11 -20.95
C GLU A 123 21.89 -9.45 -22.41
N ASP A 124 20.76 -8.93 -22.89
CA ASP A 124 20.41 -8.96 -24.31
C ASP A 124 21.00 -7.69 -24.98
N PRO A 125 22.01 -7.84 -25.85
CA PRO A 125 22.65 -6.69 -26.49
C PRO A 125 21.74 -5.89 -27.44
N GLU A 126 20.49 -6.32 -27.69
CA GLU A 126 19.56 -5.64 -28.60
C GLU A 126 18.54 -4.70 -27.92
N GLN A 127 18.59 -4.54 -26.59
CA GLN A 127 17.64 -3.68 -25.87
C GLN A 127 17.91 -2.19 -26.14
N LYS A 128 17.14 -1.59 -27.05
CA LYS A 128 17.14 -0.14 -27.28
C LYS A 128 16.46 0.58 -26.11
N ASN A 129 17.17 1.53 -25.50
CA ASN A 129 16.58 2.52 -24.61
C ASN A 129 15.81 3.53 -25.46
N ASP A 130 14.48 3.48 -25.41
CA ASP A 130 13.65 4.51 -26.01
C ASP A 130 13.79 5.82 -25.24
N GLU A 131 13.92 6.95 -25.96
CA GLU A 131 13.93 8.26 -25.32
C GLU A 131 12.54 8.53 -24.70
N PRO A 132 12.48 8.99 -23.43
CA PRO A 132 11.20 9.28 -22.80
C PRO A 132 10.46 10.40 -23.54
N PRO A 133 9.12 10.34 -23.63
CA PRO A 133 8.30 11.37 -24.26
C PRO A 133 8.59 12.78 -23.70
N LYS A 134 8.60 13.79 -24.57
CA LYS A 134 8.81 15.20 -24.20
C LYS A 134 7.48 15.93 -23.98
N ASP A 135 6.55 15.34 -23.23
CA ASP A 135 5.26 15.93 -22.85
C ASP A 135 5.11 16.05 -21.32
N GLY A 136 5.89 16.95 -20.72
CA GLY A 136 5.84 17.21 -19.28
C GLY A 136 6.71 16.25 -18.48
N ASN A 137 7.22 16.72 -17.33
CA ASN A 137 8.45 16.22 -16.73
C ASN A 137 8.28 14.92 -15.90
N VAL A 138 7.09 14.32 -15.89
CA VAL A 138 6.79 13.12 -15.08
C VAL A 138 6.31 12.02 -16.02
N SER A 139 7.26 11.42 -16.71
CA SER A 139 7.10 10.20 -17.51
C SER A 139 7.67 8.97 -16.79
N ALA A 140 8.07 9.12 -15.52
CA ALA A 140 8.57 8.03 -14.69
C ALA A 140 7.40 7.29 -14.03
N ASP A 141 7.54 5.98 -13.87
CA ASP A 141 6.75 5.23 -12.91
C ASP A 141 6.98 5.87 -11.54
N GLY A 142 6.03 6.72 -11.11
CA GLY A 142 6.14 7.40 -9.82
C GLY A 142 6.20 6.38 -8.69
N GLU A 143 6.93 6.69 -7.62
CA GLU A 143 6.94 5.85 -6.42
C GLU A 143 5.53 5.84 -5.81
N MET A 144 4.90 4.67 -5.79
CA MET A 144 3.61 4.50 -5.13
C MET A 144 3.82 3.95 -3.73
N ILE A 145 3.60 4.79 -2.72
CA ILE A 145 3.44 4.31 -1.35
C ILE A 145 2.05 3.70 -1.23
N SER A 146 2.01 2.44 -0.84
CA SER A 146 0.82 1.61 -0.79
C SER A 146 -0.29 2.19 0.10
N GLY A 147 0.07 2.86 1.20
CA GLY A 147 -0.87 3.58 2.06
C GLY A 147 -0.18 4.67 2.87
N ILE A 148 -0.95 5.71 3.24
CA ILE A 148 -0.48 6.79 4.12
C ILE A 148 -1.38 6.82 5.35
N TYR A 149 -0.79 6.75 6.54
CA TYR A 149 -1.45 7.08 7.79
C TYR A 149 -1.21 8.54 8.12
N VAL A 150 -2.25 9.32 8.33
CA VAL A 150 -2.17 10.73 8.72
C VAL A 150 -2.48 10.83 10.19
N SER A 151 -1.60 11.42 11.00
CA SER A 151 -1.82 11.79 12.41
C SER A 151 -1.25 13.18 12.68
N ASP A 152 -2.00 14.04 13.37
CA ASP A 152 -1.57 15.39 13.77
C ASP A 152 -0.97 16.24 12.63
N ASN A 153 -1.62 16.21 11.45
CA ASN A 153 -1.17 16.88 10.21
C ASN A 153 0.16 16.37 9.64
N VAL A 154 0.62 15.19 10.05
CA VAL A 154 1.78 14.49 9.51
C VAL A 154 1.30 13.24 8.78
N GLY A 155 1.77 13.02 7.55
CA GLY A 155 1.55 11.81 6.77
C GLY A 155 2.72 10.84 6.92
N TYR A 156 2.42 9.62 7.33
CA TYR A 156 3.35 8.52 7.55
C TYR A 156 3.13 7.47 6.45
N GLY A 157 4.16 7.19 5.66
CA GLY A 157 4.11 6.12 4.66
C GLY A 157 4.06 4.75 5.32
N LEU A 158 3.14 3.89 4.90
CA LEU A 158 3.00 2.53 5.43
C LEU A 158 3.89 1.57 4.65
N TYR A 159 4.79 0.88 5.38
CA TYR A 159 5.73 -0.07 4.80
C TYR A 159 5.16 -1.49 4.80
N TYR A 160 5.28 -2.17 3.66
CA TYR A 160 4.88 -3.57 3.50
C TYR A 160 6.03 -4.36 2.88
N PHE A 161 6.43 -5.42 3.58
CA PHE A 161 7.49 -6.30 3.12
C PHE A 161 7.02 -7.17 1.95
N VAL A 162 7.88 -7.33 0.96
CA VAL A 162 7.72 -8.24 -0.17
C VAL A 162 9.04 -8.99 -0.34
N GLN A 163 9.01 -10.31 -0.12
CA GLN A 163 10.22 -11.12 -0.12
C GLN A 163 10.89 -11.12 -1.50
N GLN A 164 10.10 -11.26 -2.57
CA GLN A 164 10.62 -11.30 -3.94
C GLN A 164 11.45 -10.05 -4.29
N ASN A 165 10.97 -8.86 -3.93
CA ASN A 165 11.68 -7.60 -4.20
C ASN A 165 12.98 -7.50 -3.40
N SER A 166 12.94 -7.96 -2.15
CA SER A 166 14.08 -8.01 -1.25
C SER A 166 15.18 -8.95 -1.76
N ASP A 167 14.79 -10.14 -2.22
CA ASP A 167 15.68 -11.12 -2.83
C ASP A 167 16.28 -10.63 -4.14
N TRP A 168 15.50 -9.94 -4.99
CA TRP A 168 16.02 -9.31 -6.22
C TRP A 168 17.08 -8.25 -5.93
N TYR A 169 16.84 -7.38 -4.96
CA TYR A 169 17.80 -6.35 -4.56
C TYR A 169 19.14 -6.98 -4.13
N ALA A 170 19.09 -8.00 -3.26
CA ALA A 170 20.28 -8.70 -2.81
C ALA A 170 21.00 -9.43 -3.95
N ALA A 171 20.27 -10.11 -4.85
CA ALA A 171 20.84 -10.78 -6.01
C ALA A 171 21.62 -9.82 -6.92
N ILE A 172 21.06 -8.64 -7.20
CA ILE A 172 21.71 -7.60 -8.00
C ILE A 172 23.02 -7.15 -7.34
N LEU A 173 23.01 -6.86 -6.04
CA LEU A 173 24.22 -6.42 -5.33
C LEU A 173 25.28 -7.53 -5.27
N ASN A 174 24.89 -8.79 -5.13
CA ASN A 174 25.81 -9.93 -5.14
C ASN A 174 26.52 -10.08 -6.49
N GLU A 175 25.79 -9.90 -7.58
CA GLU A 175 26.37 -9.88 -8.94
C GLU A 175 27.30 -8.67 -9.12
N MET A 176 26.90 -7.48 -8.67
CA MET A 176 27.74 -6.28 -8.71
C MET A 176 29.04 -6.46 -7.92
N ASN A 177 28.97 -7.04 -6.72
CA ASN A 177 30.14 -7.36 -5.89
C ASN A 177 31.12 -8.28 -6.65
N THR A 178 30.60 -9.30 -7.33
CA THR A 178 31.40 -10.20 -8.16
C THR A 178 32.10 -9.45 -9.30
N ARG A 179 31.39 -8.57 -10.02
CA ARG A 179 31.95 -7.78 -11.13
C ARG A 179 32.99 -6.75 -10.69
N LEU A 180 32.85 -6.23 -9.47
CA LEU A 180 33.70 -5.21 -8.87
C LEU A 180 34.81 -5.78 -7.99
N ALA A 181 34.92 -7.10 -7.86
CA ALA A 181 35.94 -7.76 -7.06
C ALA A 181 37.35 -7.25 -7.39
N GLY A 182 38.06 -6.78 -6.35
CA GLY A 182 39.41 -6.21 -6.46
C GLY A 182 39.49 -4.80 -7.09
N LYS A 183 38.36 -4.17 -7.43
CA LYS A 183 38.30 -2.83 -8.02
C LYS A 183 37.68 -1.80 -7.08
N ALA A 184 36.61 -2.17 -6.37
CA ALA A 184 35.90 -1.29 -5.47
C ALA A 184 35.27 -2.07 -4.31
N GLN A 185 35.09 -1.41 -3.17
CA GLN A 185 34.31 -1.90 -2.05
C GLN A 185 32.86 -1.46 -2.22
N LEU A 186 31.91 -2.38 -2.05
CA LEU A 186 30.49 -2.08 -2.14
C LEU A 186 29.90 -1.84 -0.74
N TYR A 187 29.09 -0.78 -0.63
CA TYR A 187 28.29 -0.43 0.53
C TYR A 187 26.83 -0.36 0.12
N SER A 188 25.92 -0.82 0.97
CA SER A 188 24.47 -0.69 0.76
C SER A 188 23.83 -0.05 1.98
N LEU A 189 23.11 1.04 1.76
CA LEU A 189 22.30 1.74 2.76
C LEU A 189 20.86 1.73 2.25
N ILE A 190 19.98 1.00 2.93
CA ILE A 190 18.54 1.04 2.67
C ILE A 190 17.94 2.12 3.57
N ALA A 191 17.47 3.20 2.96
CA ALA A 191 16.86 4.31 3.69
C ALA A 191 15.45 3.93 4.16
N PRO A 192 15.18 3.90 5.48
CA PRO A 192 13.84 3.60 5.96
C PRO A 192 12.90 4.81 5.79
N ILE A 193 11.59 4.54 5.74
CA ILE A 193 10.58 5.59 5.57
C ILE A 193 10.07 6.07 6.93
N ASN A 194 9.50 7.27 6.96
CA ASN A 194 9.02 7.89 8.19
C ASN A 194 8.04 7.01 9.00
N GLY A 195 7.17 6.23 8.36
CA GLY A 195 6.24 5.35 9.09
C GLY A 195 6.93 4.21 9.83
N GLY A 196 7.97 3.62 9.27
CA GLY A 196 8.77 2.59 9.94
C GLY A 196 9.57 3.17 11.11
N VAL A 197 10.12 4.38 10.95
CA VAL A 197 11.02 4.99 11.94
C VAL A 197 10.31 5.83 13.00
N LEU A 198 9.16 6.45 12.72
CA LEU A 198 8.51 7.39 13.66
C LEU A 198 7.32 6.78 14.40
N LEU A 199 6.52 5.91 13.75
CA LEU A 199 5.36 5.30 14.42
C LEU A 199 5.81 4.35 15.52
N SER A 200 5.12 4.31 16.65
CA SER A 200 5.45 3.38 17.74
C SER A 200 5.21 1.93 17.34
N ASP A 201 6.01 0.98 17.84
CA ASP A 201 5.89 -0.44 17.47
C ASP A 201 4.48 -1.02 17.74
N SER A 202 3.79 -0.50 18.77
CA SER A 202 2.39 -0.87 19.04
C SER A 202 1.43 -0.40 17.95
N LEU A 203 1.62 0.83 17.46
CA LEU A 203 0.80 1.40 16.39
C LEU A 203 1.13 0.74 15.05
N GLN A 204 2.40 0.41 14.80
CA GLN A 204 2.78 -0.36 13.62
C GLN A 204 2.06 -1.72 13.56
N LYS A 205 1.99 -2.42 14.70
CA LYS A 205 1.24 -3.68 14.83
C LYS A 205 -0.27 -3.50 14.62
N GLU A 206 -0.86 -2.44 15.17
CA GLU A 206 -2.29 -2.11 15.00
C GLU A 206 -2.62 -1.81 13.52
N LEU A 207 -1.72 -1.12 12.82
CA LEU A 207 -1.85 -0.77 11.41
C LEU A 207 -1.48 -1.94 10.46
N HIS A 208 -1.09 -3.09 11.00
CA HIS A 208 -0.65 -4.25 10.23
C HIS A 208 0.46 -3.95 9.20
N ILE A 209 1.37 -3.03 9.54
CA ILE A 209 2.54 -2.76 8.71
C ILE A 209 3.70 -3.67 9.08
N SER A 210 4.57 -3.95 8.11
CA SER A 210 5.74 -4.82 8.31
C SER A 210 6.80 -4.12 9.15
N ASP A 211 7.54 -4.91 9.93
CA ASP A 211 8.71 -4.41 10.66
C ASP A 211 9.85 -4.07 9.67
N GLN A 212 10.02 -2.78 9.39
CA GLN A 212 11.00 -2.31 8.41
C GLN A 212 12.44 -2.54 8.88
N ARG A 213 12.71 -2.54 10.20
CA ARG A 213 14.03 -2.85 10.75
C ARG A 213 14.42 -4.28 10.41
N GLU A 214 13.53 -5.23 10.69
CA GLU A 214 13.79 -6.64 10.42
C GLU A 214 13.83 -6.93 8.91
N SER A 215 13.06 -6.20 8.12
CA SER A 215 13.11 -6.29 6.64
C SER A 215 14.46 -5.85 6.07
N ILE A 216 15.03 -4.74 6.56
CA ILE A 216 16.36 -4.27 6.15
C ILE A 216 17.43 -5.31 6.53
N ARG A 217 17.36 -5.85 7.75
CA ARG A 217 18.29 -6.88 8.23
C ARG A 217 18.17 -8.18 7.46
N TYR A 218 16.95 -8.59 7.10
CA TYR A 218 16.71 -9.70 6.20
C TYR A 218 17.44 -9.47 4.88
N ILE A 219 17.22 -8.32 4.21
CA ILE A 219 17.90 -8.00 2.94
C ILE A 219 19.43 -8.05 3.12
N TYR A 220 19.97 -7.47 4.18
CA TYR A 220 21.41 -7.49 4.43
C TYR A 220 21.95 -8.91 4.64
N SER A 221 21.19 -9.79 5.27
CA SER A 221 21.57 -11.20 5.44
C SER A 221 21.64 -11.97 4.11
N ARG A 222 20.92 -11.52 3.08
CA ARG A 222 20.92 -12.10 1.73
C ARG A 222 22.08 -11.60 0.86
N MET A 223 22.78 -10.55 1.30
CA MET A 223 23.92 -10.00 0.57
C MET A 223 25.18 -10.81 0.83
N ALA A 224 26.12 -10.78 -0.13
CA ALA A 224 27.45 -11.34 0.02
C ALA A 224 28.18 -10.68 1.19
N ALA A 225 28.94 -11.46 1.96
CA ALA A 225 29.57 -11.01 3.20
C ALA A 225 30.58 -9.86 3.01
N GLU A 226 31.11 -9.70 1.79
CA GLU A 226 31.99 -8.60 1.43
C GLU A 226 31.25 -7.27 1.25
N ILE A 227 29.94 -7.29 1.04
CA ILE A 227 29.13 -6.08 0.89
C ILE A 227 28.82 -5.53 2.28
N GLN A 228 29.22 -4.29 2.53
CA GLN A 228 28.99 -3.68 3.83
C GLN A 228 27.61 -3.02 3.88
N GLY A 229 26.67 -3.66 4.59
CA GLY A 229 25.42 -3.04 4.99
C GLY A 229 25.66 -1.87 5.95
N VAL A 230 25.09 -0.72 5.67
CA VAL A 230 25.11 0.45 6.55
C VAL A 230 23.80 0.48 7.32
N GLU A 231 23.87 0.21 8.62
CA GLU A 231 22.69 0.24 9.47
C GLU A 231 22.42 1.67 9.96
N VAL A 232 21.25 2.18 9.59
CA VAL A 232 20.79 3.54 9.91
C VAL A 232 19.45 3.54 10.65
N PHE A 233 18.71 2.43 10.67
CA PHE A 233 17.37 2.40 11.25
C PHE A 233 17.40 2.76 12.74
N ASP A 234 18.25 2.07 13.51
CA ASP A 234 18.34 2.31 14.95
C ASP A 234 18.92 3.69 15.26
N ALA A 235 19.86 4.19 14.45
CA ALA A 235 20.38 5.54 14.59
C ALA A 235 19.27 6.58 14.41
N LEU A 236 18.45 6.48 13.36
CA LEU A 236 17.32 7.38 13.16
C LEU A 236 16.27 7.25 14.28
N ARG A 237 16.07 6.03 14.80
CA ARG A 237 15.11 5.76 15.89
C ARG A 237 15.53 6.43 17.22
N GLU A 238 16.81 6.68 17.44
CA GLU A 238 17.31 7.44 18.60
C GLU A 238 16.99 8.95 18.50
N HIS A 239 16.68 9.46 17.30
CA HIS A 239 16.44 10.86 17.01
C HIS A 239 14.97 11.16 16.63
N VAL A 240 14.02 10.30 17.01
CA VAL A 240 12.58 10.47 16.67
C VAL A 240 11.93 11.73 17.24
N ASP A 241 12.54 12.32 18.28
CA ASP A 241 12.09 13.59 18.87
C ASP A 241 12.56 14.82 18.06
N GLU A 242 13.39 14.62 17.03
CA GLU A 242 13.92 15.66 16.15
C GLU A 242 13.16 15.72 14.81
N TYR A 243 13.32 16.83 14.08
CA TYR A 243 12.70 17.01 12.77
C TYR A 243 13.47 16.30 11.65
N ILE A 244 13.55 14.98 11.73
CA ILE A 244 14.35 14.11 10.84
C ILE A 244 13.58 13.63 9.59
N TYR A 245 12.26 13.81 9.52
CA TYR A 245 11.45 13.54 8.32
C TYR A 245 10.51 14.71 7.99
N PHE A 246 10.19 14.88 6.71
CA PHE A 246 9.16 15.83 6.29
C PHE A 246 7.78 15.38 6.75
N HIS A 247 6.86 16.35 6.92
CA HIS A 247 5.50 16.04 7.39
C HIS A 247 4.56 15.54 6.29
N THR A 248 4.84 15.87 5.03
CA THR A 248 3.96 15.57 3.89
C THR A 248 4.64 14.67 2.86
N ASP A 249 5.78 14.11 3.21
CA ASP A 249 6.68 13.38 2.34
C ASP A 249 7.39 12.31 3.18
N HIS A 250 7.62 11.13 2.61
CA HIS A 250 8.20 9.98 3.33
C HIS A 250 9.72 10.06 3.50
N HIS A 251 10.38 10.98 2.79
CA HIS A 251 11.82 11.18 2.85
C HIS A 251 12.24 11.92 4.12
N TRP A 252 13.46 11.62 4.56
CA TRP A 252 14.16 12.36 5.61
C TRP A 252 14.40 13.83 5.23
N THR A 253 14.57 14.67 6.25
CA THR A 253 15.08 16.04 6.06
C THR A 253 16.60 16.01 5.92
N ALA A 254 17.25 17.15 5.67
CA ALA A 254 18.72 17.21 5.68
C ALA A 254 19.36 16.96 7.06
N LEU A 255 18.56 16.94 8.13
CA LEU A 255 19.02 16.61 9.48
C LEU A 255 19.04 15.09 9.72
N GLY A 256 18.05 14.38 9.16
CA GLY A 256 18.01 12.92 9.18
C GLY A 256 19.03 12.33 8.22
#